data_AF-A0A8J7QTK3-F1
#
_entry.id   AF-A0A8J7QTK3-F1
#
_cell.length_a   1.000
_cell.length_b   1.000
_cell.length_c   1.000
_cell.angle_alpha   90.00
_cell.angle_beta   90.00
_cell.angle_gamma   90.00
#
_symmetry.space_group_name_H-M   'P 1'
#
loop_
_entity.id
_entity.type
_entity.pdbx_description
1 polymer ?
#
loop_
_entity_poly.entity_id
_entity_poly.type
_entity_poly.pdbx_seq_one_letter_code
_entity_poly.pdbx_strand_id
1 'polypeptide(L)' 'KSVTSCRIRTHHWNEIKSKLWGNRFWTRSYCVLSVGDGANTETIKK' A
#
# COMPACT_ATOMS: atom_id res chain seq x y z
N LYS A 1 -1.30 3.62 -5.57
CA LYS A 1 0.17 3.40 -5.57
C LYS A 1 0.92 4.51 -6.31
N SER A 2 0.56 4.85 -7.55
CA SER A 2 1.28 5.88 -8.34
C SER A 2 1.19 7.29 -7.74
N VAL A 3 -0.01 7.77 -7.42
CA VAL A 3 -0.23 9.12 -6.85
C VAL A 3 0.49 9.29 -5.51
N THR A 4 0.36 8.30 -4.61
CA THR A 4 1.03 8.33 -3.31
C THR A 4 2.55 8.29 -3.44
N SER A 5 3.08 7.46 -4.35
CA SER A 5 4.52 7.45 -4.63
C SER A 5 5.01 8.81 -5.14
N CYS A 6 4.26 9.47 -6.03
CA CYS A 6 4.64 10.79 -6.53
C CYS A 6 4.68 11.82 -5.39
N ARG A 7 3.59 11.93 -4.62
CA ARG A 7 3.49 12.91 -3.52
C ARG A 7 4.58 12.73 -2.48
N ILE A 8 4.84 11.49 -2.03
CA ILE A 8 5.90 11.23 -1.04
C ILE A 8 7.28 11.60 -1.59
N ARG A 9 7.55 11.29 -2.86
CA ARG A 9 8.81 11.67 -3.50
C ARG A 9 8.93 13.18 -3.66
N THR A 10 7.85 13.92 -3.89
CA THR A 10 7.90 15.39 -3.97
C THR A 10 8.21 16.04 -2.62
N HIS A 11 7.55 15.59 -1.54
CA HIS A 11 7.67 16.26 -0.24
C HIS A 11 8.82 15.74 0.64
N HIS A 12 9.23 14.47 0.47
CA HIS A 12 10.17 13.80 1.38
C HIS A 12 11.38 13.18 0.65
N TRP A 13 11.73 13.67 -0.54
CA TRP A 13 12.80 13.08 -1.37
C TRP A 13 14.11 12.87 -0.61
N ASN A 14 14.53 13.88 0.16
CA ASN A 14 15.80 13.87 0.86
C ASN A 14 15.89 12.78 1.93
N GLU A 15 14.76 12.42 2.55
CA GLU A 15 14.68 11.43 3.61
C GLU A 15 14.60 9.99 3.09
N ILE A 16 13.97 9.81 1.92
CA ILE A 16 13.64 8.48 1.38
C ILE A 16 14.63 7.99 0.34
N LYS A 17 15.33 8.87 -0.39
CA LYS A 17 16.12 8.50 -1.59
C LYS A 17 17.16 7.41 -1.35
N SER A 18 17.76 7.36 -0.16
CA SER A 18 18.75 6.34 0.23
C SER A 18 18.10 5.02 0.69
N LYS A 19 16.80 5.04 1.00
CA LYS A 19 16.04 3.89 1.50
C LYS A 19 15.29 3.16 0.37
N LEU A 20 15.27 3.73 -0.82
CA LEU A 20 14.60 3.12 -1.97
C LEU A 20 15.45 2.02 -2.57
N TRP A 21 14.79 0.92 -2.92
CA TRP A 21 15.42 -0.11 -3.73
C TRP A 21 15.38 0.32 -5.21
N GLY A 22 16.40 1.09 -5.59
CA GLY A 22 16.50 1.72 -6.90
C GLY A 22 15.41 2.79 -7.11
N ASN A 23 14.78 2.80 -8.29
CA ASN A 23 13.79 3.83 -8.64
C ASN A 23 12.34 3.47 -8.24
N ARG A 24 12.11 2.31 -7.61
CA ARG A 24 10.77 1.85 -7.24
C ARG A 24 10.45 2.22 -5.80
N PHE A 25 9.33 2.92 -5.63
CA PHE A 25 8.78 3.22 -4.31
C PHE A 25 7.87 2.09 -3.80
N TRP A 26 6.97 1.59 -4.66
CA TRP A 26 6.14 0.43 -4.35
C TRP A 26 6.55 -0.76 -5.22
N THR A 27 6.40 -1.97 -4.68
CA THR A 27 6.42 -3.20 -5.49
C THR A 27 5.25 -3.20 -6.49
N ARG A 28 5.32 -4.01 -7.55
CA ARG A 28 4.20 -4.15 -8.49
C ARG A 28 3.01 -4.88 -7.85
N SER A 29 3.29 -5.86 -7.00
CA SER A 29 2.29 -6.67 -6.31
C SER A 29 1.45 -5.86 -5.33
N TYR A 30 0.19 -6.21 -5.17
CA TYR A 30 -0.69 -5.67 -4.14
C TYR A 30 -1.56 -6.80 -3.60
N CYS A 31 -2.00 -6.66 -2.35
CA CYS A 31 -3.01 -7.53 -1.76
C CYS A 31 -4.31 -6.74 -1.65
N VAL A 32 -5.40 -7.32 -2.13
CA VAL A 32 -6.75 -6.80 -1.97
C VAL A 32 -7.57 -7.89 -1.31
N LEU A 33 -8.27 -7.53 -0.25
CA LEU A 33 -9.21 -8.39 0.45
C LEU A 33 -10.59 -7.77 0.26
N SER A 34 -11.57 -8.61 -0.09
CA SER A 34 -12.96 -8.17 -0.10
C SER A 34 -13.41 -7.90 1.32
N VAL A 35 -14.05 -6.75 1.51
CA VAL A 35 -14.73 -6.39 2.75
C VAL A 35 -16.21 -6.18 2.44
N GLY A 36 -17.07 -6.42 3.42
CA GLY A 36 -18.50 -6.13 3.34
C GLY A 36 -19.07 -5.97 4.74
N ASP A 37 -20.30 -5.47 4.86
CA ASP A 37 -21.02 -5.28 6.14
C ASP A 37 -21.46 -6.62 6.78
N GLY A 38 -21.01 -7.75 6.21
CA GLY A 38 -21.26 -9.08 6.76
C GLY A 38 -20.56 -9.25 8.10
N ALA A 39 -21.25 -9.92 9.02
CA ALA A 39 -20.69 -10.35 10.28
C ALA A 39 -19.36 -11.10 10.07
N ASN A 40 -18.47 -11.06 11.07
CA ASN A 40 -17.16 -11.69 11.01
C ASN A 40 -17.28 -13.13 10.46
N THR A 41 -16.28 -13.61 9.73
CA THR A 41 -16.26 -14.96 9.14
C THR A 41 -16.58 -16.06 10.16
N GLU A 42 -16.29 -15.83 11.44
CA GLU A 42 -16.63 -16.70 12.57
C GLU A 42 -18.14 -16.81 12.83
N THR A 43 -18.89 -15.74 12.61
CA THR A 43 -20.35 -15.68 12.79
C THR A 43 -21.10 -16.43 11.69
N ILE A 44 -20.59 -16.40 10.45
CA ILE A 44 -21.23 -17.05 9.28
C ILE A 44 -20.98 -18.56 9.25
N LYS A 45 -19.90 -19.05 9.88
CA LYS A 45 -19.50 -20.47 9.87
C LYS A 45 -20.32 -21.37 10.81
N LYS A 46 -21.29 -20.81 11.55
CA LYS A 46 -22.12 -21.52 12.52
C LYS A 46 -23.34 -22.14 11.86
#